data_AF-A0AAW0RM90-F1
#
_entry.id   AF-A0AAW0RM90-F1
#
_cell.length_a   1.000
_cell.length_b   1.000
_cell.length_c   1.000
_cell.angle_alpha   90.00
_cell.angle_beta   90.00
_cell.angle_gamma   90.00
#
_symmetry.space_group_name_H-M   'P 1'
#
loop_
_entity.id
_entity.type
_entity.pdbx_description
1 polymer ?
#
loop_
_entity_poly.entity_id
_entity_poly.type
_entity_poly.pdbx_seq_one_letter_code
_entity_poly.pdbx_strand_id
1 'polypeptide(L)' 'MPPRPILGFAKAATQCSTEAAAYGKCIVADYTAVDKDKCAREFMRFKNCYMRAARKGT' A
#
# COMPACT_ATOMS: atom_id res chain seq x y z
N MET A 1 18.44 -4.78 18.45
CA MET A 1 17.23 -5.44 17.92
C MET A 1 17.03 -4.96 16.49
N PRO A 2 17.10 -5.81 15.46
CA PRO A 2 16.90 -5.34 14.10
C PRO A 2 15.49 -4.74 14.00
N PRO A 3 15.32 -3.54 13.40
CA PRO A 3 14.00 -2.97 13.20
C PRO A 3 13.20 -3.98 12.38
N ARG A 4 12.12 -4.51 12.94
CA ARG A 4 11.28 -5.49 12.25
C ARG A 4 10.77 -4.79 10.98
N PRO A 5 11.19 -5.20 9.76
CA PRO A 5 10.83 -4.50 8.53
C PRO A 5 9.31 -4.44 8.34
N ILE A 6 8.63 -5.45 8.87
CA ILE A 6 7.18 -5.61 8.93
C ILE A 6 6.53 -4.46 9.70
N LEU A 7 7.15 -3.96 10.77
CA LEU A 7 6.64 -2.84 11.57
C LEU A 7 6.80 -1.50 10.83
N GLY A 8 7.91 -1.30 10.12
CA GLY A 8 8.10 -0.13 9.26
C GLY A 8 7.08 -0.10 8.13
N PHE A 9 6.84 -1.25 7.50
CA PHE A 9 5.81 -1.42 6.48
C PHE A 9 4.41 -1.20 7.07
N ALA A 10 4.09 -1.77 8.23
CA ALA A 10 2.80 -1.58 8.88
C ALA A 10 2.57 -0.12 9.27
N LYS A 11 3.60 0.61 9.73
CA LYS A 11 3.52 2.04 10.04
C LYS A 11 3.30 2.90 8.79
N ALA A 12 3.99 2.59 7.69
CA ALA A 12 3.77 3.28 6.41
C ALA A 12 2.40 2.93 5.80
N ALA A 13 1.98 1.67 5.89
CA ALA A 13 0.68 1.20 5.43
C ALA A 13 -0.46 1.79 6.27
N THR A 14 -0.27 1.97 7.58
CA THR A 14 -1.26 2.64 8.44
C THR A 14 -1.35 4.13 8.17
N GLN A 15 -0.24 4.80 7.83
CA GLN A 15 -0.29 6.19 7.34
C GLN A 15 -1.05 6.34 6.02
N CYS A 16 -1.10 5.27 5.22
CA CYS A 16 -1.78 5.21 3.93
C CYS A 16 -2.96 4.22 3.96
N SER A 17 -3.60 4.06 5.13
CA SER A 17 -4.64 3.05 5.37
C SER A 17 -5.78 3.15 4.37
N THR A 18 -6.15 4.38 4.01
CA THR A 18 -7.27 4.67 3.12
C THR A 18 -6.97 4.19 1.70
N GLU A 19 -5.78 4.50 1.19
CA GLU A 19 -5.33 4.04 -0.14
C GLU A 19 -5.09 2.53 -0.15
N ALA A 20 -4.53 1.97 0.92
CA ALA A 20 -4.33 0.53 1.07
C ALA A 20 -5.65 -0.24 1.09
N ALA A 21 -6.65 0.27 1.83
CA ALA A 21 -7.99 -0.31 1.89
C ALA A 21 -8.73 -0.17 0.55
N ALA A 22 -8.58 0.96 -0.16
CA ALA A 22 -9.17 1.13 -1.48
C ALA A 22 -8.54 0.18 -2.52
N TYR A 23 -7.21 0.05 -2.51
CA TYR A 23 -6.49 -0.90 -3.36
C TYR A 23 -6.89 -2.35 -3.03
N GLY A 24 -6.94 -2.71 -1.75
CA GLY A 24 -7.38 -4.03 -1.28
C GLY A 24 -8.82 -4.32 -1.67
N LYS A 25 -9.74 -3.35 -1.55
CA LYS A 25 -11.14 -3.51 -2.01
C LYS A 25 -11.23 -3.76 -3.51
N CYS A 26 -10.47 -3.03 -4.31
CA CYS A 26 -10.44 -3.21 -5.76
C CYS A 26 -9.90 -4.60 -6.15
N ILE A 27 -8.86 -5.07 -5.45
CA ILE A 27 -8.31 -6.42 -5.64
C ILE A 27 -9.28 -7.50 -5.19
N VAL A 28 -9.92 -7.36 -4.03
CA VAL A 28 -10.85 -8.37 -3.50
C VAL A 28 -12.14 -8.44 -4.33
N ALA A 29 -12.60 -7.31 -4.85
CA ALA A 29 -13.77 -7.24 -5.73
C ALA A 29 -13.59 -8.07 -7.01
N ASP A 30 -12.34 -8.25 -7.45
CA ASP A 30 -12.00 -8.86 -8.73
C ASP A 30 -10.77 -9.78 -8.59
N TYR A 31 -10.75 -10.55 -7.48
CA TYR A 31 -9.60 -11.37 -7.05
C TYR A 31 -9.13 -12.38 -8.12
N THR A 32 -10.05 -12.81 -8.98
CA THR A 32 -9.82 -13.77 -10.07
C THR A 32 -9.18 -13.16 -11.31
N ALA A 33 -9.24 -11.84 -11.46
CA ALA A 33 -8.76 -11.13 -12.65
C ALA A 33 -7.89 -9.94 -12.26
N VAL A 34 -7.11 -10.08 -11.17
CA VAL A 34 -6.08 -9.13 -10.77
C VAL A 34 -4.97 -9.15 -11.83
N ASP A 35 -5.21 -8.43 -12.91
CA ASP A 35 -4.25 -8.19 -13.98
C ASP A 35 -3.48 -6.89 -13.71
N LYS A 36 -2.31 -6.78 -14.36
CA LYS A 36 -1.59 -5.51 -14.42
C LYS A 36 -2.57 -4.43 -14.92
N ASP A 37 -2.64 -3.34 -14.16
CA ASP A 37 -3.48 -2.15 -14.38
C ASP A 37 -4.93 -2.16 -13.88
N LYS A 38 -5.50 -3.28 -13.40
CA LYS A 38 -6.89 -3.26 -12.89
C LYS A 38 -7.13 -2.26 -11.75
N CYS A 39 -6.19 -2.20 -10.82
CA CYS A 39 -6.22 -1.27 -9.68
C CYS A 39 -5.04 -0.28 -9.74
N ALA A 40 -4.57 0.08 -10.95
CA ALA A 40 -3.41 0.95 -11.11
C ALA A 40 -3.58 2.33 -10.46
N ARG A 41 -4.80 2.88 -10.45
CA ARG A 41 -5.09 4.20 -9.85
C ARG A 41 -4.89 4.18 -8.34
N GLU A 42 -5.41 3.15 -7.71
CA GLU A 42 -5.41 2.88 -6.28
C GLU A 42 -4.00 2.49 -5.84
N PHE A 43 -3.33 1.65 -6.64
CA PHE A 43 -1.93 1.30 -6.47
C PHE A 43 -1.02 2.52 -6.57
N MET A 44 -1.22 3.40 -7.54
CA MET A 44 -0.43 4.64 -7.70
C MET A 44 -0.59 5.56 -6.49
N ARG A 45 -1.82 5.72 -5.97
CA ARG A 45 -2.08 6.49 -4.75
C ARG A 45 -1.40 5.86 -3.54
N PHE A 46 -1.59 4.55 -3.33
CA PHE A 46 -0.95 3.82 -2.25
C PHE A 46 0.58 3.89 -2.34
N LYS A 47 1.16 3.66 -3.52
CA LYS A 47 2.60 3.76 -3.79
C LYS A 47 3.14 5.15 -3.49
N ASN A 48 2.45 6.21 -3.90
CA ASN A 48 2.91 7.58 -3.66
C ASN A 48 2.92 7.90 -2.15
N CYS A 49 1.87 7.49 -1.44
CA CYS A 49 1.80 7.65 0.00
C CYS A 49 2.86 6.79 0.73
N TYR A 50 3.02 5.52 0.33
CA TYR A 50 4.03 4.61 0.85
C TYR A 50 5.45 5.12 0.62
N MET A 51 5.76 5.65 -0.58
CA MET A 51 7.06 6.25 -0.89
C MET A 51 7.35 7.49 -0.03
N ARG A 52 6.33 8.30 0.27
CA ARG A 52 6.45 9.44 1.19
C ARG A 52 6.67 8.99 2.63
N ALA A 53 5.97 7.95 3.07
CA ALA A 53 6.11 7.38 4.41
C ALA A 53 7.47 6.67 4.59
N ALA A 54 7.93 5.93 3.58
CA ALA A 54 9.24 5.27 3.57
C ALA A 54 10.40 6.28 3.59
N ARG A 55 10.23 7.44 2.94
CA ARG A 55 11.20 8.55 3.02
C ARG A 55 11.24 9.27 4.38
N LYS A 56 10.21 9.13 5.23
CA LYS A 56 10.19 9.69 6.60
C LYS A 56 10.93 8.81 7.63
N GLY A 57 11.68 7.80 7.19
CA GLY A 57 12.36 6.82 8.04
C GLY A 57 13.85 7.08 8.31
N THR A 58 14.40 8.25 7.97
CA THR A 58 15.73 8.70 8.41
C THR A 58 15.63 9.48 9.71
#